data_AF-A0A9W9RDG4-F1
#
_entry.id   AF-A0A9W9RDG4-F1
#
_cell.length_a   1.000
_cell.length_b   1.000
_cell.length_c   1.000
_cell.angle_alpha   90.00
_cell.angle_beta   90.00
_cell.angle_gamma   90.00
#
_symmetry.space_group_name_H-M   'P 1'
#
loop_
_entity.id
_entity.type
_entity.pdbx_description
1 polymer ?
#
loop_
_entity_poly.entity_id
_entity_poly.type
_entity_poly.pdbx_seq_one_letter_code
_entity_poly.pdbx_strand_id
1 'polypeptide(L)'
;MELRVKLQQLLLPPFISQEARNIKSPLIYVTFAVRDVFEAIMRRQGSISITERVFQAAVANNSEALLIWMFKRMSESFVTEFWKKTWLDANLTREVRLNLLGVFFERINSNLTDAMLEDYPYDRDKKTNYELDELINVFFSRHSFPVINITDRLVEILMERCGEKSIALFLKHHPTPITANLEQAAARNPIADMEALTGLLESQKKRSMAIQNAARISLSG
;
A
#
# COMPACT_ATOMS: atom_id res chain seq x y z
N MET A 1 -20.84 -4.23 24.08
CA MET A 1 -21.66 -3.00 23.93
C MET A 1 -21.25 -1.91 24.93
N GLU A 2 -20.98 -2.24 26.20
CA GLU A 2 -20.57 -1.27 27.24
C GLU A 2 -19.25 -0.51 26.99
N LEU A 3 -18.26 -1.14 26.37
CA LEU A 3 -16.97 -0.49 26.06
C LEU A 3 -17.10 0.67 25.05
N ARG A 4 -18.05 0.56 24.11
CA ARG A 4 -18.34 1.59 23.09
C ARG A 4 -18.97 2.84 23.71
N VAL A 5 -19.85 2.64 24.69
CA VAL A 5 -20.54 3.72 25.42
C VAL A 5 -19.58 4.44 26.37
N LYS A 6 -18.69 3.70 27.06
CA LYS A 6 -17.69 4.28 27.95
C LYS A 6 -16.62 5.10 27.21
N LEU A 7 -16.21 4.68 26.01
CA LEU A 7 -15.32 5.46 25.15
C LEU A 7 -16.00 6.74 24.62
N GLN A 8 -17.28 6.68 24.25
CA GLN A 8 -18.04 7.87 23.84
C GLN A 8 -18.19 8.92 24.96
N GLN A 9 -18.32 8.49 26.21
CA GLN A 9 -18.45 9.39 27.36
C GLN A 9 -17.11 10.00 27.81
N LEU A 10 -15.98 9.35 27.55
CA LEU A 10 -14.64 9.86 27.86
C LEU A 10 -14.08 10.80 26.79
N LEU A 11 -14.64 10.78 25.57
CA LEU A 11 -14.12 11.52 24.40
C LEU A 11 -14.88 12.82 24.07
N LEU A 12 -15.90 13.20 24.83
CA LEU A 12 -16.63 14.45 24.62
C LEU A 12 -16.41 15.41 25.80
N PRO A 13 -15.68 16.53 25.63
CA PRO A 13 -15.68 17.61 26.61
C PRO A 13 -17.07 18.31 26.63
N PRO A 14 -17.45 18.98 27.74
CA PRO A 14 -18.76 19.63 27.89
C PRO A 14 -18.95 20.91 27.05
N PHE A 15 -18.06 21.21 26.11
CA PHE A 15 -18.12 22.43 25.29
C PHE A 15 -18.31 22.09 23.82
N ILE A 16 -19.57 21.87 23.42
CA ILE A 16 -19.98 22.05 22.04
C ILE A 16 -20.95 23.23 22.02
N SER A 17 -20.44 24.40 21.60
CA SER A 17 -21.26 25.56 21.23
C SER A 17 -22.36 25.13 20.27
N GLN A 18 -23.57 25.67 20.45
CA GLN A 18 -24.74 25.43 19.60
C GLN A 18 -24.48 25.65 18.09
N GLU A 19 -23.41 26.33 17.71
CA GLU A 19 -23.04 26.61 16.31
C GLU A 19 -22.55 25.37 15.54
N ALA A 20 -22.12 24.30 16.19
CA ALA A 20 -21.62 23.10 15.51
C ALA A 20 -22.72 22.23 14.87
N ARG A 21 -24.01 22.54 15.07
CA ARG A 21 -25.14 21.71 14.58
C ARG A 21 -25.50 21.94 13.10
N ASN A 22 -24.95 22.96 12.45
CA ASN A 22 -25.38 23.38 11.10
C ASN A 22 -24.34 23.19 9.98
N ILE A 23 -23.28 22.41 10.18
CA ILE A 23 -22.23 22.22 9.15
C ILE A 23 -22.31 20.83 8.52
N LYS A 24 -22.44 20.80 7.18
CA LYS A 24 -22.70 19.66 6.30
C LYS A 24 -21.63 18.55 6.23
N SER A 25 -20.70 18.43 7.19
CA SER A 25 -19.79 17.25 7.23
C SER A 25 -19.26 16.98 8.65
N PRO A 26 -20.01 16.21 9.46
CA PRO A 26 -19.62 15.82 10.81
C PRO A 26 -18.34 14.97 10.90
N LEU A 27 -17.96 14.25 9.84
CA LEU A 27 -16.80 13.36 9.85
C LEU A 27 -15.45 14.09 10.00
N ILE A 28 -15.35 15.31 9.47
CA ILE A 28 -14.08 16.08 9.50
C ILE A 28 -13.82 16.58 10.93
N TYR A 29 -14.83 17.10 11.63
CA TYR A 29 -14.65 17.67 12.98
C TYR A 29 -14.32 16.61 14.05
N VAL A 30 -14.83 15.38 13.91
CA VAL A 30 -14.62 14.31 14.90
C VAL A 30 -13.17 13.78 14.88
N THR A 31 -12.52 13.74 13.71
CA THR A 31 -11.14 13.24 13.60
C THR A 31 -10.10 14.21 14.17
N PHE A 32 -10.29 15.52 13.98
CA PHE A 32 -9.45 16.55 14.60
C PHE A 32 -9.57 16.53 16.14
N ALA A 33 -10.79 16.38 16.67
CA ALA A 33 -11.02 16.33 18.11
C ALA A 33 -10.31 15.16 18.81
N VAL A 34 -10.26 13.97 18.18
CA VAL A 34 -9.59 12.80 18.77
C VAL A 34 -8.07 12.99 18.83
N ARG A 35 -7.45 13.53 17.77
CA ARG A 35 -6.02 13.85 17.78
C ARG A 35 -5.69 14.85 18.88
N ASP A 36 -6.46 15.92 19.01
CA ASP A 36 -6.22 16.97 20.00
C ASP A 36 -6.33 16.43 21.43
N VAL A 37 -7.27 15.51 21.67
CA VAL A 37 -7.39 14.79 22.95
C VAL A 37 -6.14 13.94 23.21
N PHE A 38 -5.67 13.16 22.23
CA PHE A 38 -4.43 12.39 22.38
C PHE A 38 -3.21 13.28 22.63
N GLU A 39 -3.07 14.38 21.90
CA GLU A 39 -2.00 15.36 22.12
C GLU A 39 -2.08 15.97 23.52
N ALA A 40 -3.27 16.34 23.99
CA ALA A 40 -3.47 16.88 25.33
C ALA A 40 -3.11 15.86 26.43
N ILE A 41 -3.49 14.59 26.26
CA ILE A 41 -3.16 13.51 27.19
C ILE A 41 -1.63 13.31 27.25
N MET A 42 -0.96 13.22 26.10
CA MET A 42 0.50 13.08 26.06
C MET A 42 1.21 14.29 26.68
N ARG A 43 0.75 15.52 26.42
CA ARG A 43 1.36 16.71 27.05
C ARG A 43 1.22 16.69 28.58
N ARG A 44 0.10 16.17 29.10
CA ARG A 44 -0.17 16.12 30.56
C ARG A 44 0.52 14.97 31.27
N GLN A 45 0.64 13.81 30.63
CA GLN A 45 1.19 12.59 31.25
C GLN A 45 2.65 12.30 30.85
N GLY A 46 3.24 13.09 29.94
CA GLY A 46 4.57 12.82 29.38
C GLY A 46 4.51 11.90 28.15
N SER A 47 5.65 11.31 27.76
CA SER A 47 5.70 10.41 26.60
C SER A 47 4.96 9.10 26.88
N ILE A 48 3.69 9.00 26.48
CA ILE A 48 2.99 7.71 26.45
C ILE A 48 3.39 6.98 25.19
N SER A 49 3.93 5.76 25.33
CA SER A 49 4.17 4.88 24.19
C SER A 49 2.84 4.49 23.55
N ILE A 50 2.69 4.75 22.26
CA ILE A 50 1.55 4.24 21.49
C ILE A 50 1.71 2.73 21.37
N THR A 51 0.87 1.97 22.07
CA THR A 51 0.90 0.50 22.02
C THR A 51 0.19 -0.03 20.77
N GLU A 52 0.50 -1.27 20.39
CA GLU A 52 -0.17 -1.98 19.29
C GLU A 52 -1.69 -1.97 19.45
N ARG A 53 -2.20 -2.15 20.68
CA ARG A 53 -3.64 -2.12 20.97
C ARG A 53 -4.29 -0.76 20.67
N VAL A 54 -3.63 0.33 21.07
CA VAL A 54 -4.15 1.69 20.81
C VAL A 54 -4.15 1.96 19.31
N PHE A 55 -3.11 1.49 18.61
CA PHE A 55 -3.04 1.61 17.15
C PHE A 55 -4.10 0.79 16.43
N GLN A 56 -4.30 -0.48 16.78
CA GLN A 56 -5.37 -1.32 16.23
C GLN A 56 -6.75 -0.69 16.44
N ALA A 57 -6.99 -0.07 17.60
CA ALA A 57 -8.22 0.67 17.85
C ALA A 57 -8.37 1.89 16.92
N ALA A 58 -7.28 2.62 16.63
CA ALA A 58 -7.31 3.71 15.67
C ALA A 58 -7.55 3.23 14.23
N VAL A 59 -6.95 2.10 13.85
CA VAL A 59 -7.16 1.45 12.54
C VAL A 59 -8.62 1.05 12.36
N ALA A 60 -9.24 0.47 13.38
CA ALA A 60 -10.66 0.11 13.36
C ALA A 60 -11.60 1.32 13.20
N ASN A 61 -11.15 2.53 13.55
CA ASN A 61 -11.90 3.78 13.36
C ASN A 61 -11.55 4.49 12.03
N ASN A 62 -10.65 3.94 11.21
CA ASN A 62 -10.23 4.41 9.88
C ASN A 62 -9.94 5.94 9.81
N SER A 63 -9.34 6.51 10.85
CA SER A 63 -8.95 7.92 10.83
C SER A 63 -7.54 8.07 10.27
N GLU A 64 -7.42 8.31 8.96
CA GLU A 64 -6.13 8.45 8.27
C GLU A 64 -5.19 9.47 8.94
N ALA A 65 -5.69 10.67 9.26
CA ALA A 65 -4.90 11.71 9.93
C ALA A 65 -4.37 11.27 11.30
N LEU A 66 -5.17 10.53 12.09
CA LEU A 66 -4.75 9.96 13.36
C LEU A 66 -3.72 8.85 13.13
N LEU A 67 -3.94 7.98 12.14
CA LEU A 67 -3.00 6.91 11.79
C LEU A 67 -1.63 7.48 11.40
N ILE A 68 -1.58 8.50 10.52
CA ILE A 68 -0.33 9.21 10.16
C ILE A 68 0.35 9.76 11.41
N TRP A 69 -0.41 10.44 12.28
CA TRP A 69 0.12 11.04 13.49
C TRP A 69 0.67 10.00 14.47
N MET A 70 0.02 8.83 14.60
CA MET A 70 0.46 7.74 15.46
C MET A 70 1.70 7.04 14.89
N PHE A 71 1.69 6.74 13.58
CA PHE A 71 2.78 6.05 12.89
C PHE A 71 4.10 6.83 12.96
N LYS A 72 4.03 8.17 12.89
CA LYS A 72 5.20 9.06 13.06
C LYS A 72 5.88 8.96 14.43
N ARG A 73 5.21 8.39 15.43
CA ARG A 73 5.69 8.28 16.81
C ARG A 73 6.06 6.86 17.22
N MET A 74 5.90 5.89 16.32
CA MET A 74 6.23 4.49 16.57
C MET A 74 7.70 4.19 16.26
N SER A 75 8.24 3.16 16.92
CA SER A 75 9.60 2.68 16.63
C SER A 75 9.67 2.08 15.23
N GLU A 76 10.86 2.10 14.63
CA GLU A 76 11.08 1.47 13.32
C GLU A 76 10.78 -0.03 13.34
N SER A 77 11.13 -0.72 14.43
CA SER A 77 10.80 -2.15 14.62
C SER A 77 9.30 -2.42 14.54
N PHE A 78 8.48 -1.56 15.16
CA PHE A 78 7.03 -1.66 15.09
C PHE A 78 6.55 -1.45 13.65
N VAL A 79 7.06 -0.44 12.97
CA VAL A 79 6.69 -0.11 11.58
C VAL A 79 6.98 -1.27 10.64
N THR A 80 8.16 -1.90 10.75
CA THR A 80 8.53 -3.07 9.94
C THR A 80 7.70 -4.31 10.25
N GLU A 81 7.40 -4.59 11.53
CA GLU A 81 6.54 -5.72 11.88
C GLU A 81 5.09 -5.49 11.43
N PHE A 82 4.64 -4.24 11.55
CA PHE A 82 3.32 -3.81 11.10
C PHE A 82 3.16 -4.00 9.59
N TRP A 83 4.18 -3.67 8.79
CA TRP A 83 4.19 -3.96 7.34
C TRP A 83 3.81 -5.41 7.05
N LYS A 84 4.45 -6.36 7.75
CA LYS A 84 4.22 -7.80 7.54
C LYS A 84 2.82 -8.24 7.98
N LYS A 85 2.34 -7.74 9.12
CA LYS A 85 1.04 -8.10 9.70
C LYS A 85 -0.15 -7.51 8.93
N THR A 86 -0.02 -6.30 8.39
CA THR A 86 -1.14 -5.55 7.77
C THR A 86 -1.82 -6.32 6.64
N TRP A 87 -1.04 -7.01 5.82
CA TRP A 87 -1.54 -7.75 4.66
C TRP A 87 -2.19 -9.09 5.02
N LEU A 88 -1.87 -9.62 6.20
CA LEU A 88 -2.42 -10.87 6.72
C LEU A 88 -3.66 -10.66 7.60
N ASP A 89 -3.91 -9.43 8.05
CA ASP A 89 -5.05 -9.12 8.91
C ASP A 89 -6.36 -9.05 8.13
N ALA A 90 -7.15 -10.13 8.22
CA ALA A 90 -8.45 -10.24 7.58
C ALA A 90 -9.50 -9.23 8.08
N ASN A 91 -9.27 -8.56 9.22
CA ASN A 91 -10.18 -7.54 9.74
C ASN A 91 -9.99 -6.18 9.08
N LEU A 92 -8.87 -5.97 8.37
CA LEU A 92 -8.62 -4.72 7.67
C LEU A 92 -9.29 -4.75 6.31
N THR A 93 -10.10 -3.71 6.05
CA THR A 93 -10.63 -3.52 4.70
C THR A 93 -9.49 -3.12 3.76
N ARG A 94 -9.69 -3.39 2.47
CA ARG A 94 -8.77 -2.98 1.41
C ARG A 94 -8.41 -1.49 1.48
N GLU A 95 -9.41 -0.62 1.66
CA GLU A 95 -9.20 0.82 1.76
C GLU A 95 -8.28 1.20 2.93
N VAL A 96 -8.48 0.58 4.09
CA VAL A 96 -7.65 0.79 5.28
C VAL A 96 -6.20 0.36 5.01
N ARG A 97 -5.98 -0.79 4.36
CA ARG A 97 -4.62 -1.26 4.01
C ARG A 97 -3.91 -0.29 3.06
N LEU A 98 -4.61 0.22 2.05
CA LEU A 98 -4.05 1.19 1.10
C LEU A 98 -3.75 2.55 1.75
N ASN A 99 -4.58 3.00 2.70
CA ASN A 99 -4.28 4.21 3.46
C ASN A 99 -3.04 4.02 4.33
N LEU A 100 -2.97 2.89 5.06
CA LEU A 100 -1.81 2.52 5.88
C LEU A 100 -0.51 2.42 5.07
N LEU A 101 -0.59 1.93 3.83
CA LEU A 101 0.52 1.91 2.89
C LEU A 101 1.06 3.31 2.60
N GLY A 102 0.16 4.26 2.29
CA GLY A 102 0.53 5.66 2.07
C GLY A 102 1.26 6.23 3.29
N VAL A 103 0.69 6.03 4.49
CA VAL A 103 1.30 6.43 5.76
C VAL A 103 2.69 5.80 5.96
N PHE A 104 2.83 4.52 5.64
CA PHE A 104 4.08 3.79 5.77
C PHE A 104 5.18 4.41 4.90
N PHE A 105 4.91 4.67 3.62
CA PHE A 105 5.90 5.28 2.72
C PHE A 105 6.24 6.72 3.09
N GLU A 106 5.26 7.51 3.53
CA GLU A 106 5.53 8.84 4.09
C GLU A 106 6.48 8.78 5.30
N ARG A 107 6.34 7.73 6.13
CA ARG A 107 7.14 7.57 7.35
C ARG A 107 8.58 7.18 7.07
N ILE A 108 8.80 6.23 6.17
CA ILE A 108 10.14 5.74 5.83
C ILE A 108 10.84 6.64 4.81
N ASN A 109 10.12 7.59 4.21
CA ASN A 109 10.61 8.50 3.18
C ASN A 109 11.39 7.75 2.08
N SER A 110 10.84 6.62 1.67
CA SER A 110 11.47 5.69 0.74
C SER A 110 10.43 5.15 -0.22
N ASN A 111 10.90 4.63 -1.33
CA ASN A 111 10.09 3.99 -2.35
C ASN A 111 9.85 2.51 -1.99
N LEU A 112 8.96 1.87 -2.75
CA LEU A 112 8.84 0.42 -2.77
C LEU A 112 10.19 -0.20 -3.17
N THR A 113 10.67 -1.17 -2.40
CA THR A 113 11.95 -1.87 -2.63
C THR A 113 11.74 -3.35 -2.91
N ASP A 114 12.74 -4.00 -3.50
CA ASP A 114 12.74 -5.44 -3.75
C ASP A 114 12.51 -6.22 -2.46
N ALA A 115 13.23 -5.87 -1.39
CA ALA A 115 13.10 -6.52 -0.08
C ALA A 115 11.67 -6.44 0.48
N MET A 116 10.97 -5.32 0.29
CA MET A 116 9.58 -5.18 0.72
C MET A 116 8.63 -6.09 -0.05
N LEU A 117 8.87 -6.31 -1.34
CA LEU A 117 8.09 -7.21 -2.19
C LEU A 117 8.45 -8.68 -1.93
N GLU A 118 9.71 -8.98 -1.60
CA GLU A 118 10.14 -10.32 -1.21
C GLU A 118 9.50 -10.74 0.11
N ASP A 119 9.49 -9.84 1.10
CA ASP A 119 8.82 -10.00 2.39
C ASP A 119 7.29 -9.92 2.30
N TYR A 120 6.74 -9.52 1.16
CA TYR A 120 5.30 -9.44 0.97
C TYR A 120 4.66 -10.85 1.01
N PRO A 121 3.55 -11.04 1.75
CA PRO A 121 2.93 -12.35 1.86
C PRO A 121 2.58 -12.97 0.50
N TYR A 122 2.98 -14.22 0.33
CA TYR A 122 2.74 -14.98 -0.88
C TYR A 122 2.64 -16.46 -0.53
N ASP A 123 1.57 -17.11 -0.98
CA ASP A 123 1.37 -18.55 -0.83
C ASP A 123 1.13 -19.16 -2.20
N ARG A 124 2.19 -19.80 -2.71
CA ARG A 124 2.26 -20.40 -4.04
C ARG A 124 1.23 -21.52 -4.21
N ASP A 125 1.09 -22.36 -3.19
CA ASP A 125 0.27 -23.55 -3.22
C ASP A 125 -1.22 -23.19 -3.21
N LYS A 126 -1.58 -22.13 -2.48
CA LYS A 126 -2.94 -21.57 -2.48
C LYS A 126 -3.19 -20.58 -3.60
N LYS A 127 -2.20 -20.31 -4.47
CA LYS A 127 -2.29 -19.32 -5.55
C LYS A 127 -2.79 -17.96 -5.05
N THR A 128 -2.29 -17.51 -3.90
CA THR A 128 -2.69 -16.24 -3.32
C THR A 128 -1.49 -15.32 -3.14
N ASN A 129 -1.66 -14.09 -3.56
CA ASN A 129 -0.70 -13.02 -3.43
C ASN A 129 -1.18 -11.93 -2.46
N TYR A 130 -2.16 -12.22 -1.61
CA TYR A 130 -2.61 -11.32 -0.53
C TYR A 130 -2.87 -9.87 -0.97
N GLU A 131 -3.50 -9.70 -2.14
CA GLU A 131 -3.83 -8.39 -2.75
C GLU A 131 -2.62 -7.61 -3.33
N LEU A 132 -1.50 -8.28 -3.60
CA LEU A 132 -0.35 -7.69 -4.28
C LEU A 132 -0.74 -7.05 -5.63
N ASP A 133 -1.64 -7.68 -6.39
CA ASP A 133 -2.14 -7.10 -7.65
C ASP A 133 -2.75 -5.71 -7.46
N GLU A 134 -3.48 -5.51 -6.36
CA GLU A 134 -4.14 -4.24 -6.07
C GLU A 134 -3.16 -3.19 -5.57
N LEU A 135 -2.17 -3.61 -4.79
CA LEU A 135 -1.03 -2.77 -4.43
C LEU A 135 -0.36 -2.21 -5.69
N ILE A 136 0.00 -3.10 -6.61
CA ILE A 136 0.67 -2.78 -7.88
C ILE A 136 -0.22 -1.89 -8.75
N ASN A 137 -1.50 -2.20 -8.87
CA ASN A 137 -2.43 -1.38 -9.63
C ASN A 137 -2.50 0.05 -9.08
N VAL A 138 -2.55 0.22 -7.76
CA VAL A 138 -2.58 1.54 -7.12
C VAL A 138 -1.32 2.33 -7.43
N PHE A 139 -0.16 1.69 -7.33
CA PHE A 139 1.12 2.32 -7.63
C PHE A 139 1.26 2.78 -9.09
N PHE A 140 0.81 1.97 -10.05
CA PHE A 140 0.94 2.28 -11.47
C PHE A 140 -0.24 3.09 -12.03
N SER A 141 -1.36 3.20 -11.29
CA SER A 141 -2.53 3.99 -11.71
C SER A 141 -2.63 5.36 -11.05
N ARG A 142 -2.03 5.58 -9.87
CA ARG A 142 -2.16 6.85 -9.12
C ARG A 142 -0.84 7.61 -9.08
N HIS A 143 -0.90 8.91 -9.38
CA HIS A 143 0.25 9.82 -9.26
C HIS A 143 0.62 10.21 -7.82
N SER A 144 -0.11 9.70 -6.82
CA SER A 144 0.04 10.10 -5.41
C SER A 144 0.99 9.21 -4.60
N PHE A 145 1.55 8.15 -5.20
CA PHE A 145 2.51 7.27 -4.53
C PHE A 145 3.95 7.63 -4.92
N PRO A 146 4.94 7.31 -4.07
CA PRO A 146 6.35 7.54 -4.39
C PRO A 146 6.75 6.84 -5.68
N VAL A 147 7.73 7.41 -6.39
CA VAL A 147 8.27 6.82 -7.61
C VAL A 147 8.82 5.43 -7.33
N ILE A 148 8.31 4.39 -7.99
CA ILE A 148 8.90 3.05 -7.85
C ILE A 148 10.26 3.02 -8.56
N ASN A 149 11.29 2.57 -7.84
CA ASN A 149 12.55 2.23 -8.49
C ASN A 149 12.41 0.83 -9.12
N ILE A 150 12.31 0.78 -10.45
CA ILE A 150 12.09 -0.47 -11.18
C ILE A 150 13.43 -1.15 -11.39
N THR A 151 13.66 -2.24 -10.64
CA THR A 151 14.81 -3.12 -10.77
C THR A 151 14.41 -4.40 -11.52
N ASP A 152 15.36 -5.11 -12.11
CA ASP A 152 15.09 -6.42 -12.74
C ASP A 152 14.46 -7.39 -11.73
N ARG A 153 14.92 -7.35 -10.49
CA ARG A 153 14.41 -8.21 -9.41
C ARG A 153 12.95 -7.90 -9.06
N LEU A 154 12.58 -6.62 -8.99
CA LEU A 154 11.19 -6.20 -8.81
C LEU A 154 10.32 -6.77 -9.92
N VAL A 155 10.76 -6.63 -11.18
CA VAL A 155 10.00 -7.13 -12.33
C VAL A 155 9.85 -8.64 -12.28
N GLU A 156 10.90 -9.39 -11.91
CA GLU A 156 10.81 -10.84 -11.69
C GLU A 156 9.76 -11.20 -10.63
N ILE A 157 9.72 -10.49 -9.50
CA ILE A 157 8.72 -10.73 -8.44
C ILE A 157 7.30 -10.49 -8.96
N LEU A 158 7.08 -9.42 -9.73
CA LEU A 158 5.79 -9.17 -10.37
C LEU A 158 5.41 -10.31 -11.32
N MET A 159 6.37 -10.77 -12.14
CA MET A 159 6.15 -11.88 -13.07
C MET A 159 5.83 -13.19 -12.35
N GLU A 160 6.38 -13.43 -11.15
CA GLU A 160 6.16 -14.66 -10.36
C GLU A 160 4.85 -14.64 -9.56
N ARG A 161 4.40 -13.46 -9.10
CA ARG A 161 3.40 -13.34 -8.04
C ARG A 161 2.15 -12.54 -8.41
N CYS A 162 2.13 -11.81 -9.52
CA CYS A 162 0.96 -11.04 -9.95
C CYS A 162 0.10 -11.79 -10.98
N GLY A 163 -1.18 -11.43 -11.03
CA GLY A 163 -2.08 -11.82 -12.12
C GLY A 163 -1.71 -11.11 -13.43
N GLU A 164 -2.14 -11.69 -14.55
CA GLU A 164 -1.81 -11.22 -15.89
C GLU A 164 -2.24 -9.78 -16.16
N LYS A 165 -3.36 -9.34 -15.55
CA LYS A 165 -3.86 -7.96 -15.69
C LYS A 165 -2.95 -6.93 -15.06
N SER A 166 -2.43 -7.21 -13.86
CA SER A 166 -1.50 -6.31 -13.16
C SER A 166 -0.14 -6.29 -13.84
N ILE A 167 0.33 -7.44 -14.36
CA ILE A 167 1.53 -7.50 -15.20
C ILE A 167 1.35 -6.68 -16.49
N ALA A 168 0.19 -6.79 -17.15
CA ALA A 168 -0.10 -6.02 -18.36
C ALA A 168 -0.15 -4.51 -18.08
N LEU A 169 -0.76 -4.10 -16.95
CA LEU A 169 -0.79 -2.71 -16.53
C LEU A 169 0.63 -2.19 -16.28
N PHE A 170 1.46 -2.94 -15.55
CA PHE A 170 2.86 -2.62 -15.32
C PHE A 170 3.61 -2.41 -16.65
N LEU A 171 3.57 -3.39 -17.56
CA LEU A 171 4.27 -3.32 -18.86
C LEU A 171 3.78 -2.19 -19.77
N LYS A 172 2.51 -1.79 -19.63
CA LYS A 172 1.95 -0.63 -20.35
C LYS A 172 2.58 0.68 -19.90
N HIS A 173 2.74 0.87 -18.59
CA HIS A 173 3.33 2.08 -18.01
C HIS A 173 4.85 2.06 -18.02
N HIS A 174 5.46 0.87 -17.96
CA HIS A 174 6.90 0.66 -17.94
C HIS A 174 7.29 -0.42 -18.96
N PRO A 175 7.42 -0.03 -20.25
CA PRO A 175 7.83 -0.95 -21.30
C PRO A 175 9.20 -1.55 -20.99
N THR A 176 9.19 -2.82 -20.56
CA THR A 176 10.40 -3.54 -20.16
C THR A 176 10.76 -4.57 -21.23
N PRO A 177 12.04 -4.67 -21.66
CA PRO A 177 12.49 -5.74 -22.53
C PRO A 177 12.30 -7.11 -21.85
N ILE A 178 11.68 -8.06 -22.56
CA ILE A 178 11.47 -9.40 -22.00
C ILE A 178 12.75 -10.22 -22.17
N THR A 179 13.44 -10.45 -21.05
CA THR A 179 14.65 -11.28 -20.95
C THR A 179 14.31 -12.74 -20.63
N ALA A 180 15.29 -13.64 -20.78
CA ALA A 180 15.12 -15.05 -20.40
C ALA A 180 14.77 -15.23 -18.91
N ASN A 181 15.30 -14.37 -18.03
CA ASN A 181 14.98 -14.41 -16.60
C ASN A 181 13.50 -14.09 -16.34
N LEU A 182 12.95 -13.10 -17.05
CA LEU A 182 11.54 -12.75 -16.92
C LEU A 182 10.61 -13.86 -17.44
N GLU A 183 11.02 -14.57 -18.50
CA GLU A 183 10.27 -15.74 -18.97
C GLU A 183 10.30 -16.88 -17.96
N GLN A 184 11.45 -17.14 -17.35
CA GLN A 184 11.56 -18.14 -16.29
C GLN A 184 10.75 -17.75 -15.05
N ALA A 185 10.73 -16.46 -14.69
CA ALA A 185 9.92 -15.92 -13.61
C ALA A 185 8.42 -16.11 -13.89
N ALA A 186 7.96 -15.73 -15.09
CA ALA A 186 6.60 -15.95 -15.54
C ALA A 186 6.20 -17.43 -15.54
N ALA A 187 7.11 -18.34 -15.96
CA ALA A 187 6.87 -19.78 -15.93
C ALA A 187 6.70 -20.35 -14.51
N ARG A 188 7.18 -19.64 -13.47
CA ARG A 188 6.98 -20.04 -12.07
C ARG A 188 5.64 -19.56 -11.49
N ASN A 189 4.93 -18.67 -12.19
CA ASN A 189 3.71 -18.01 -11.71
C ASN A 189 2.51 -18.97 -11.68
N PRO A 190 1.97 -19.29 -10.49
CA PRO A 190 0.82 -20.18 -10.38
C PRO A 190 -0.53 -19.44 -10.41
N ILE A 191 -0.51 -18.09 -10.37
CA ILE A 191 -1.67 -17.20 -10.23
C ILE A 191 -2.21 -16.77 -11.58
N ALA A 192 -1.32 -16.28 -12.46
CA ALA A 192 -1.71 -15.79 -13.77
C ALA A 192 -2.18 -16.93 -14.67
N ASP A 193 -3.08 -16.60 -15.60
CA ASP A 193 -3.38 -17.49 -16.72
C ASP A 193 -2.14 -17.60 -17.63
N MET A 194 -1.59 -18.82 -17.76
CA MET A 194 -0.31 -19.04 -18.43
C MET A 194 -0.37 -18.76 -19.94
N GLU A 195 -1.51 -19.00 -20.59
CA GLU A 195 -1.70 -18.72 -22.01
C GLU A 195 -1.73 -17.20 -22.24
N ALA A 196 -2.52 -16.48 -21.45
CA ALA A 196 -2.60 -15.02 -21.49
C ALA A 196 -1.26 -14.37 -21.16
N LEU A 197 -0.55 -14.85 -20.14
CA LEU A 197 0.76 -14.34 -19.75
C LEU A 197 1.80 -14.56 -20.87
N THR A 198 1.84 -15.74 -21.47
CA THR A 198 2.75 -16.02 -22.59
C THR A 198 2.46 -15.11 -23.79
N GLY A 199 1.19 -14.97 -24.18
CA GLY A 199 0.77 -14.08 -25.26
C GLY A 199 1.13 -12.60 -24.99
N LEU A 200 1.02 -12.15 -23.73
CA LEU A 200 1.43 -10.82 -23.30
C LEU A 200 2.94 -10.61 -23.48
N LEU A 201 3.77 -11.57 -23.03
CA LEU A 201 5.23 -11.49 -23.13
C LEU A 201 5.71 -11.48 -24.58
N GLU A 202 5.13 -12.32 -25.45
CA GLU A 202 5.45 -12.33 -26.89
C GLU A 202 5.10 -11.01 -27.56
N SER A 203 3.94 -10.43 -27.23
CA SER A 203 3.51 -9.14 -27.75
C SER A 203 4.48 -8.03 -27.33
N GLN A 204 4.94 -8.05 -26.08
CA GLN A 204 5.92 -7.10 -25.56
C GLN A 204 7.31 -7.27 -26.19
N LYS A 205 7.74 -8.51 -26.47
CA LYS A 205 8.97 -8.79 -27.24
C LYS A 205 8.92 -8.16 -28.63
N LYS A 206 7.83 -8.41 -29.37
CA LYS A 206 7.61 -7.84 -30.72
C LYS A 206 7.67 -6.32 -30.69
N ARG A 207 7.01 -5.69 -29.72
CA ARG A 207 7.02 -4.23 -29.53
C ARG A 207 8.43 -3.69 -29.25
N SER A 208 9.19 -4.36 -28.37
CA SER A 208 10.55 -3.94 -28.02
C SER A 208 11.50 -4.02 -29.22
N MET A 209 11.42 -5.09 -30.02
CA MET A 209 12.20 -5.23 -31.25
C MET A 209 11.86 -4.16 -32.30
N ALA A 210 10.58 -3.84 -32.47
CA ALA A 210 10.14 -2.80 -33.40
C ALA A 210 10.73 -1.42 -33.03
N ILE A 211 10.73 -1.07 -31.74
CA ILE A 211 11.30 0.19 -31.23
C ILE A 211 12.82 0.24 -31.50
N GLN A 212 13.55 -0.84 -31.22
CA GLN A 212 15.00 -0.91 -31.45
C GLN A 212 15.35 -0.78 -32.94
N ASN A 213 14.58 -1.44 -33.82
CA ASN A 213 14.78 -1.35 -35.26
C ASN A 213 14.52 0.07 -35.78
N ALA A 214 13.44 0.73 -35.31
CA ALA A 214 13.15 2.11 -35.66
C ALA A 214 14.27 3.08 -35.23
N ALA A 215 14.77 2.93 -34.00
CA ALA A 215 15.86 3.76 -33.48
C ALA A 215 17.16 3.60 -34.29
N ARG A 216 17.48 2.37 -34.74
CA ARG A 216 18.66 2.11 -35.58
C ARG A 216 18.58 2.80 -36.93
N ILE A 217 17.42 2.75 -37.59
CA ILE A 217 17.21 3.39 -38.90
C ILE A 217 17.40 4.91 -38.80
N SER A 218 16.87 5.54 -37.74
CA SER A 218 17.00 6.99 -37.51
C SER A 218 18.40 7.49 -37.18
N LEU A 219 19.33 6.61 -36.77
CA LEU A 219 20.72 6.97 -36.48
C LEU A 219 21.66 6.72 -37.67
N SER A 220 21.18 6.02 -38.70
CA SER A 220 21.95 5.64 -39.89
C SER A 220 21.65 6.47 -41.14
N GLY A 221 20.72 7.43 -41.06
CA GLY A 221 20.36 8.37 -42.14
C GLY A 221 20.64 9.80 -41.71
#